data_AF-A0A2A3Y4F1-F1
#
_entry.id   AF-A0A2A3Y4F1-F1
#
_cell.length_a   1.000
_cell.length_b   1.000
_cell.length_c   1.000
_cell.angle_alpha   90.00
_cell.angle_beta   90.00
_cell.angle_gamma   90.00
#
_symmetry.space_group_name_H-M   'P 1'
#
loop_
_entity.id
_entity.type
_entity.pdbx_description
1 polymer ?
#
loop_
_entity_poly.entity_id
_entity_poly.type
_entity_poly.pdbx_seq_one_letter_code
_entity_poly.pdbx_strand_id
1 'polypeptide(L)'
;MDQLSTAAFSMAIGAALIYAWLRTVARQDNRPALLRARSHSFWCALIAFFVSSSGGVSNQQAAHAGAGESLWASDLLAATGPALWLLSIYLIGLYSWPASVANVRAASLEPRSMMTPLPKALSAVAALVLLGAGLTLWMIRDVTGVPPQYEVASSDAYGSTWVSQSATDGLRAADQMLALFAINLASLALALLIAMLFILLRKPLGSLSPHDNQVLREVWLNRLLRTSILAFASVGASSLHYKASWLMSLDRTMYQPWQNTANVAMLITFIAMALWKPPENFARTTSPKPASSFLRMRENLFAIGFLTTALTLIALACSSSLVQTEYADNARPGENAPQAIVSLLVVALLFLVLNAGFLGYLHLKSRGTHSLARHSADLPRYVYVLAGLLLIGATYLLINPPFEYFWGLVPVKPVFALGALLALLAATACHIWWVRRAALPWDVTVEQEIWYRQVHELRALRVVTAAAVAMLAWGYEAGPYVSAVGIIVFCCPAVIILARPETRVPQRV
;
A
#
# COMPACT_ATOMS: atom_id res chain seq x y z
N MET A 1 -12.23 -18.89 -21.21
CA MET A 1 -12.60 -19.16 -19.81
C MET A 1 -11.45 -18.93 -18.82
N ASP A 2 -10.31 -18.34 -19.23
CA ASP A 2 -9.07 -18.34 -18.42
C ASP A 2 -8.81 -17.10 -17.55
N GLN A 3 -9.46 -15.95 -17.83
CA GLN A 3 -9.26 -14.73 -17.06
C GLN A 3 -10.06 -14.71 -15.74
N LEU A 4 -11.28 -15.24 -15.75
CA LEU A 4 -12.14 -15.36 -14.56
C LEU A 4 -11.55 -16.32 -13.51
N SER A 5 -10.97 -17.44 -13.95
CA SER A 5 -10.29 -18.39 -13.06
C SER A 5 -9.03 -17.78 -12.44
N THR A 6 -8.24 -17.04 -13.21
CA THR A 6 -7.02 -16.37 -12.75
C THR A 6 -7.33 -15.25 -11.74
N ALA A 7 -8.37 -14.44 -11.99
CA ALA A 7 -8.81 -13.40 -11.05
C ALA A 7 -9.42 -13.98 -9.76
N ALA A 8 -10.23 -15.04 -9.87
CA ALA A 8 -10.76 -15.73 -8.70
C ALA A 8 -9.65 -16.40 -7.87
N PHE A 9 -8.64 -16.97 -8.53
CA PHE A 9 -7.50 -17.59 -7.87
C PHE A 9 -6.59 -16.56 -7.18
N SER A 10 -6.33 -15.41 -7.81
CA SER A 10 -5.58 -14.32 -7.17
C SER A 10 -6.34 -13.73 -5.99
N MET A 11 -7.66 -13.59 -6.10
CA MET A 11 -8.52 -13.21 -4.97
C MET A 11 -8.45 -14.22 -3.82
N ALA A 12 -8.49 -15.53 -4.13
CA ALA A 12 -8.41 -16.59 -3.13
C ALA A 12 -7.04 -16.60 -2.41
N ILE A 13 -5.94 -16.47 -3.15
CA ILE A 13 -4.59 -16.37 -2.55
C ILE A 13 -4.47 -15.11 -1.68
N GLY A 14 -4.92 -13.95 -2.19
CA GLY A 14 -4.90 -12.71 -1.43
C GLY A 14 -5.72 -12.82 -0.13
N ALA A 15 -6.94 -13.36 -0.21
CA ALA A 15 -7.79 -13.62 0.94
C ALA A 15 -7.13 -14.59 1.95
N ALA A 16 -6.46 -15.65 1.48
CA ALA A 16 -5.77 -16.62 2.32
C ALA A 16 -4.56 -15.99 3.06
N LEU A 17 -3.77 -15.16 2.36
CA LEU A 17 -2.66 -14.42 2.96
C LEU A 17 -3.16 -13.41 4.00
N ILE A 18 -4.23 -12.68 3.68
CA ILE A 18 -4.89 -11.74 4.60
C ILE A 18 -5.42 -12.48 5.83
N TYR A 19 -6.08 -13.62 5.64
CA TYR A 19 -6.57 -14.46 6.73
C TYR A 19 -5.42 -14.94 7.61
N ALA A 20 -4.35 -15.50 7.02
CA ALA A 20 -3.18 -15.96 7.75
C ALA A 20 -2.57 -14.81 8.57
N TRP A 21 -2.39 -13.64 7.96
CA TRP A 21 -1.90 -12.45 8.64
C TRP A 21 -2.79 -12.03 9.81
N LEU A 22 -4.10 -11.81 9.57
CA LEU A 22 -5.03 -11.42 10.62
C LEU A 22 -5.11 -12.46 11.74
N ARG A 23 -5.01 -13.75 11.41
CA ARG A 23 -4.97 -14.84 12.38
C ARG A 23 -3.71 -14.80 13.24
N THR A 24 -2.54 -14.49 12.67
CA THR A 24 -1.30 -14.31 13.46
C THR A 24 -1.39 -13.12 14.41
N VAL A 25 -1.99 -12.01 13.96
CA VAL A 25 -2.24 -10.82 14.81
C VAL A 25 -3.23 -11.17 15.95
N ALA A 26 -4.28 -11.93 15.66
CA ALA A 26 -5.28 -12.37 16.63
C ALA A 26 -4.74 -13.40 17.65
N ARG A 27 -3.69 -14.16 17.31
CA ARG A 27 -3.08 -15.20 18.17
C ARG A 27 -1.96 -14.69 19.10
N GLN A 28 -1.69 -13.38 19.17
CA GLN A 28 -0.66 -12.86 20.07
C GLN A 28 -1.11 -12.94 21.54
N ASP A 29 -0.82 -14.06 22.20
CA ASP A 29 -1.42 -14.45 23.49
C ASP A 29 -1.02 -13.57 24.69
N ASN A 30 0.10 -12.86 24.61
CA ASN A 30 0.60 -12.03 25.72
C ASN A 30 0.01 -10.60 25.79
N ARG A 31 -0.94 -10.24 24.92
CA ARG A 31 -1.57 -8.90 24.92
C ARG A 31 -2.96 -8.92 25.56
N PRO A 32 -3.33 -7.88 26.35
CA PRO A 32 -4.70 -7.70 26.84
C PRO A 32 -5.73 -7.78 25.70
N ALA A 33 -6.88 -8.40 25.96
CA ALA A 33 -7.91 -8.68 24.95
C ALA A 33 -8.36 -7.41 24.19
N LEU A 34 -8.50 -6.28 24.90
CA LEU A 34 -8.85 -4.99 24.30
C LEU A 34 -7.80 -4.49 23.30
N LEU A 35 -6.52 -4.54 23.68
CA LEU A 35 -5.42 -4.06 22.84
C LEU A 35 -5.22 -4.97 21.61
N ARG A 36 -5.44 -6.27 21.79
CA ARG A 36 -5.46 -7.26 20.71
C ARG A 36 -6.57 -6.95 19.70
N ALA A 37 -7.80 -6.74 20.18
CA ALA A 37 -8.94 -6.39 19.34
C ALA A 37 -8.76 -5.06 18.60
N ARG A 38 -8.19 -4.03 19.26
CA ARG A 38 -7.86 -2.74 18.61
C ARG A 38 -6.82 -2.88 17.50
N SER A 39 -5.82 -3.74 17.70
CA SER A 39 -4.77 -3.99 16.71
C SER A 39 -5.29 -4.80 15.51
N HIS A 40 -6.02 -5.88 15.75
CA HIS A 40 -6.61 -6.71 14.71
C HIS A 40 -7.54 -5.91 13.80
N SER A 41 -8.42 -5.12 14.41
CA SER A 41 -9.32 -4.24 13.68
C SER A 41 -8.66 -3.11 12.92
N PHE A 42 -7.43 -2.74 13.30
CA PHE A 42 -6.68 -1.70 12.60
C PHE A 42 -6.09 -2.29 11.33
N TRP A 43 -5.48 -3.46 11.44
CA TRP A 43 -4.96 -4.20 10.30
C TRP A 43 -6.06 -4.59 9.31
N CYS A 44 -7.24 -4.99 9.80
CA CYS A 44 -8.39 -5.28 8.94
C CYS A 44 -8.78 -4.07 8.08
N ALA A 45 -8.93 -2.90 8.71
CA ALA A 45 -9.30 -1.66 8.00
C ALA A 45 -8.17 -1.19 7.05
N LEU A 46 -6.90 -1.32 7.45
CA LEU A 46 -5.76 -0.93 6.64
C LEU A 46 -5.63 -1.79 5.38
N ILE A 47 -5.77 -3.11 5.52
CA ILE A 47 -5.74 -4.04 4.40
C ILE A 47 -6.94 -3.79 3.48
N ALA A 48 -8.14 -3.61 4.06
CA ALA A 48 -9.34 -3.27 3.29
C ALA A 48 -9.13 -2.02 2.42
N PHE A 49 -8.55 -0.96 2.99
CA PHE A 49 -8.24 0.27 2.27
C PHE A 49 -7.31 0.06 1.07
N PHE A 50 -6.19 -0.65 1.26
CA PHE A 50 -5.22 -0.85 0.18
C PHE A 50 -5.75 -1.77 -0.92
N VAL A 51 -6.45 -2.83 -0.55
CA VAL A 51 -6.96 -3.80 -1.55
C VAL A 51 -8.17 -3.25 -2.29
N SER A 52 -9.04 -2.47 -1.63
CA SER A 52 -10.16 -1.83 -2.32
C SER A 52 -9.75 -0.65 -3.21
N SER A 53 -8.51 -0.16 -3.10
CA SER A 53 -7.96 0.92 -3.94
C SER A 53 -7.02 0.44 -5.04
N SER A 54 -6.62 -0.84 -5.06
CA SER A 54 -5.61 -1.38 -5.97
C SER A 54 -6.12 -1.80 -7.36
N GLY A 55 -7.39 -1.56 -7.69
CA GLY A 55 -7.95 -1.85 -9.01
C GLY A 55 -9.37 -1.34 -9.13
N GLY A 56 -9.79 -0.89 -10.31
CA GLY A 56 -11.14 -0.34 -10.50
C GLY A 56 -11.47 0.01 -11.95
N VAL A 57 -12.68 0.51 -12.14
CA VAL A 57 -13.27 0.90 -13.44
C VAL A 57 -12.37 1.87 -14.24
N SER A 58 -11.54 2.67 -13.56
CA SER A 58 -10.59 3.58 -14.22
C SER A 58 -9.64 2.88 -15.20
N ASN A 59 -9.27 1.62 -14.95
CA ASN A 59 -8.38 0.86 -15.82
C ASN A 59 -9.09 0.35 -17.08
N GLN A 60 -10.42 0.44 -17.14
CA GLN A 60 -11.24 -0.01 -18.28
C GLN A 60 -11.63 1.15 -19.22
N GLN A 61 -11.12 2.36 -18.99
CA GLN A 61 -11.46 3.54 -19.79
C GLN A 61 -10.82 3.55 -21.18
N ALA A 62 -9.69 2.85 -21.34
CA ALA A 62 -8.99 2.75 -22.62
C ALA A 62 -9.75 1.86 -23.60
N ALA A 63 -9.86 2.31 -24.85
CA ALA A 63 -10.34 1.51 -25.96
C ALA A 63 -9.11 1.01 -26.73
N HIS A 64 -8.79 -0.28 -26.62
CA HIS A 64 -7.56 -0.83 -27.19
C HIS A 64 -7.70 -1.15 -28.69
N ALA A 65 -6.71 -0.72 -29.49
CA ALA A 65 -6.60 -1.09 -30.90
C ALA A 65 -6.29 -2.58 -31.02
N GLY A 66 -7.26 -3.40 -31.44
CA GLY A 66 -7.08 -4.85 -31.64
C GLY A 66 -7.59 -5.75 -30.50
N ALA A 67 -8.17 -5.19 -29.43
CA ALA A 67 -8.95 -6.00 -28.51
C ALA A 67 -10.28 -6.40 -29.18
N GLY A 68 -10.53 -7.71 -29.27
CA GLY A 68 -11.88 -8.22 -29.58
C GLY A 68 -12.92 -7.69 -28.60
N GLU A 69 -14.22 -7.83 -28.90
CA GLU A 69 -15.30 -7.36 -28.03
C GLU A 69 -15.03 -7.67 -26.55
N SER A 70 -15.00 -6.62 -25.72
CA SER A 70 -14.79 -6.75 -24.28
C SER A 70 -15.84 -7.69 -23.71
N LEU A 71 -15.42 -8.81 -23.13
CA LEU A 71 -16.32 -9.71 -22.42
C LEU A 71 -16.93 -8.94 -21.26
N TRP A 72 -18.23 -8.64 -21.31
CA TRP A 72 -18.92 -7.87 -20.27
C TRP A 72 -18.66 -8.36 -18.83
N ALA A 73 -18.35 -9.66 -18.67
CA ALA A 73 -17.95 -10.26 -17.40
C ALA A 73 -16.63 -9.71 -16.81
N SER A 74 -15.61 -9.40 -17.62
CA SER A 74 -14.35 -8.81 -17.11
C SER A 74 -14.58 -7.39 -16.61
N ASP A 75 -15.37 -6.61 -17.33
CA ASP A 75 -15.70 -5.23 -16.98
C ASP A 75 -16.54 -5.17 -15.70
N LEU A 76 -17.49 -6.10 -15.56
CA LEU A 76 -18.30 -6.21 -14.35
C LEU A 76 -17.49 -6.67 -13.13
N LEU A 77 -16.51 -7.56 -13.33
CA LEU A 77 -15.58 -7.96 -12.26
C LEU A 77 -14.65 -6.80 -11.86
N ALA A 78 -14.16 -6.03 -12.83
CA ALA A 78 -13.37 -4.83 -12.57
C ALA A 78 -14.17 -3.75 -11.83
N ALA A 79 -15.47 -3.62 -12.16
CA ALA A 79 -16.37 -2.68 -11.50
C ALA A 79 -16.72 -3.10 -10.07
N THR A 80 -16.99 -4.38 -9.84
CA THR A 80 -17.41 -4.89 -8.52
C THR A 80 -16.23 -5.29 -7.62
N GLY A 81 -15.03 -5.43 -8.17
CA GLY A 81 -13.81 -5.85 -7.48
C GLY A 81 -13.54 -5.09 -6.17
N PRO A 82 -13.53 -3.74 -6.16
CA PRO A 82 -13.35 -2.95 -4.94
C PRO A 82 -14.33 -3.31 -3.83
N ALA A 83 -15.60 -3.49 -4.19
CA ALA A 83 -16.67 -3.82 -3.25
C ALA A 83 -16.56 -5.24 -2.71
N LEU A 84 -16.23 -6.21 -3.58
CA LEU A 84 -16.00 -7.60 -3.19
C LEU A 84 -14.83 -7.71 -2.23
N TRP A 85 -13.74 -6.98 -2.48
CA TRP A 85 -12.58 -6.96 -1.59
C TRP A 85 -12.89 -6.32 -0.24
N LEU A 86 -13.54 -5.16 -0.25
CA LEU A 86 -13.97 -4.49 0.98
C LEU A 86 -14.82 -5.44 1.83
N LEU A 87 -15.83 -6.06 1.23
CA LEU A 87 -16.74 -6.99 1.91
C LEU A 87 -15.98 -8.23 2.43
N SER A 88 -15.22 -8.91 1.58
CA SER A 88 -14.47 -10.12 1.95
C SER A 88 -13.52 -9.87 3.11
N ILE A 89 -12.77 -8.76 3.10
CA ILE A 89 -11.80 -8.46 4.17
C ILE A 89 -12.50 -8.21 5.50
N TYR A 90 -13.62 -7.49 5.51
CA TYR A 90 -14.39 -7.29 6.74
C TYR A 90 -15.00 -8.60 7.25
N LEU A 91 -15.54 -9.45 6.38
CA LEU A 91 -16.05 -10.77 6.76
C LEU A 91 -14.95 -11.69 7.31
N ILE A 92 -13.80 -11.73 6.66
CA ILE A 92 -12.60 -12.46 7.13
C ILE A 92 -12.12 -11.89 8.47
N GLY A 93 -12.16 -10.57 8.64
CA GLY A 93 -11.87 -9.89 9.91
C GLY A 93 -12.82 -10.32 11.02
N LEU A 94 -14.13 -10.34 10.75
CA LEU A 94 -15.15 -10.82 11.68
C LEU A 94 -14.94 -12.29 12.07
N TYR A 95 -14.53 -13.15 11.12
CA TYR A 95 -14.29 -14.57 11.37
C TYR A 95 -12.95 -14.86 12.07
N SER A 96 -11.89 -14.13 11.74
CA SER A 96 -10.53 -14.31 12.29
C SER A 96 -10.36 -13.74 13.70
N TRP A 97 -11.45 -13.24 14.29
CA TRP A 97 -11.44 -12.53 15.55
C TRP A 97 -10.84 -13.35 16.71
N PRO A 98 -10.08 -12.73 17.63
CA PRO A 98 -9.58 -13.44 18.81
C PRO A 98 -10.74 -13.92 19.69
N ALA A 99 -11.02 -15.22 19.66
CA ALA A 99 -11.90 -15.86 20.62
C ALA A 99 -11.21 -15.85 22.00
N SER A 100 -11.67 -14.99 22.90
CA SER A 100 -11.26 -15.06 24.30
C SER A 100 -11.98 -16.25 24.95
N VAL A 101 -11.25 -17.32 25.23
CA VAL A 101 -11.72 -18.45 26.02
C VAL A 101 -11.91 -17.98 27.47
N ALA A 102 -13.05 -17.38 27.76
CA ALA A 102 -13.49 -17.15 29.12
C ALA A 102 -15.00 -17.39 29.15
N ASN A 103 -15.40 -18.54 29.72
CA ASN A 103 -16.78 -18.92 30.00
C ASN A 103 -17.35 -18.07 31.15
N VAL A 104 -17.37 -16.75 31.02
CA VAL A 104 -18.13 -15.90 31.95
C VAL A 104 -19.45 -15.58 31.25
N ARG A 105 -20.52 -16.27 31.63
CA ARG A 105 -21.89 -15.94 31.23
C ARG A 105 -22.29 -14.61 31.88
N ALA A 106 -21.85 -13.50 31.31
CA ALA A 106 -22.37 -12.18 31.63
C ALA A 106 -23.63 -11.94 30.77
N ALA A 107 -24.81 -12.15 31.35
CA ALA A 107 -26.06 -11.70 30.74
C ALA A 107 -26.12 -10.17 30.86
N SER A 108 -25.92 -9.43 29.76
CA SER A 108 -26.12 -7.98 29.77
C SER A 108 -27.62 -7.67 29.67
N LEU A 109 -28.17 -7.01 30.70
CA LEU A 109 -29.57 -6.60 30.77
C LEU A 109 -29.86 -5.26 30.07
N GLU A 110 -28.86 -4.64 29.43
CA GLU A 110 -29.07 -3.37 28.71
C GLU A 110 -29.87 -3.58 27.41
N PRO A 111 -30.91 -2.77 27.15
CA PRO A 111 -31.69 -2.83 25.92
C PRO A 111 -30.79 -2.56 24.71
N ARG A 112 -30.73 -3.54 23.81
CA ARG A 112 -29.96 -3.45 22.56
C ARG A 112 -30.63 -2.50 21.59
N SER A 113 -30.27 -1.22 21.60
CA SER A 113 -30.55 -0.37 20.44
C SER A 113 -29.54 -0.69 19.33
N MET A 114 -30.05 -1.10 18.16
CA MET A 114 -29.19 -1.41 17.01
C MET A 114 -28.58 -0.14 16.38
N MET A 115 -29.11 1.03 16.73
CA MET A 115 -28.73 2.34 16.17
C MET A 115 -27.84 3.16 17.10
N THR A 116 -27.75 2.83 18.40
CA THR A 116 -26.87 3.56 19.35
C THR A 116 -25.37 3.50 19.04
N PRO A 117 -24.78 2.44 18.44
CA PRO A 117 -23.35 2.43 18.15
C PRO A 117 -22.98 3.11 16.81
N LEU A 118 -23.95 3.66 16.06
CA LEU A 118 -23.69 4.26 14.76
C LEU A 118 -23.15 5.70 14.90
N PRO A 119 -21.96 6.03 14.38
CA PRO A 119 -21.46 7.40 14.39
C PRO A 119 -22.24 8.25 13.37
N LYS A 120 -23.27 8.97 13.85
CA LYS A 120 -24.23 9.73 13.02
C LYS A 120 -23.55 10.74 12.09
N ALA A 121 -22.60 11.52 12.61
CA ALA A 121 -21.88 12.52 11.82
C ALA A 121 -21.10 11.89 10.67
N LEU A 122 -20.38 10.79 10.93
CA LEU A 122 -19.60 10.10 9.90
C LEU A 122 -20.49 9.39 8.87
N SER A 123 -21.66 8.89 9.31
CA SER A 123 -22.65 8.30 8.42
C SER A 123 -23.25 9.34 7.47
N ALA A 124 -23.50 10.56 7.98
CA ALA A 124 -23.94 11.69 7.15
C ALA A 124 -22.86 12.10 6.14
N VAL A 125 -21.59 12.18 6.56
CA VAL A 125 -20.47 12.44 5.64
C VAL A 125 -20.37 11.35 4.56
N ALA A 126 -20.51 10.08 4.93
CA ALA A 126 -20.52 8.97 3.96
C ALA A 126 -21.65 9.11 2.93
N ALA A 127 -22.86 9.48 3.38
CA ALA A 127 -23.97 9.75 2.48
C ALA A 127 -23.71 10.95 1.56
N LEU A 128 -23.15 12.05 2.08
CA LEU A 128 -22.80 13.23 1.30
C LEU A 128 -21.73 12.92 0.23
N VAL A 129 -20.70 12.16 0.58
CA VAL A 129 -19.65 11.77 -0.37
C VAL A 129 -20.19 10.78 -1.42
N LEU A 130 -21.08 9.87 -1.04
CA LEU A 130 -21.77 8.99 -1.98
C LEU A 130 -22.62 9.79 -2.98
N LEU A 131 -23.39 10.77 -2.50
CA LEU A 131 -24.18 11.66 -3.36
C LEU A 131 -23.28 12.54 -4.24
N GLY A 132 -22.17 13.05 -3.70
CA GLY A 132 -21.16 13.79 -4.43
C GLY A 132 -20.53 12.96 -5.56
N ALA A 133 -20.19 11.70 -5.29
CA ALA A 133 -19.73 10.76 -6.31
C ALA A 133 -20.82 10.54 -7.38
N GLY A 134 -22.09 10.38 -6.99
CA GLY A 134 -23.21 10.34 -7.94
C GLY A 134 -23.31 11.58 -8.83
N LEU A 135 -23.09 12.79 -8.28
CA LEU A 135 -23.05 14.02 -9.06
C LEU A 135 -21.91 14.02 -10.08
N THR A 136 -20.72 13.50 -9.72
CA THR A 136 -19.62 13.38 -10.69
C THR A 136 -19.96 12.43 -11.85
N LEU A 137 -20.76 11.38 -11.62
CA LEU A 137 -21.23 10.51 -12.71
C LEU A 137 -22.19 11.22 -13.66
N TRP A 138 -22.99 12.15 -13.15
CA TRP A 138 -23.80 13.00 -14.01
C TRP A 138 -22.93 13.94 -14.88
N MET A 139 -21.78 14.37 -14.35
CA MET A 139 -20.86 15.25 -15.08
C MET A 139 -20.16 14.57 -16.27
N ILE A 140 -20.07 13.24 -16.32
CA ILE A 140 -19.37 12.52 -17.41
C ILE A 140 -20.28 12.15 -18.59
N ARG A 141 -21.58 12.49 -18.53
CA ARG A 141 -22.59 12.08 -19.51
C ARG A 141 -22.35 12.57 -20.95
N ASP A 142 -21.54 13.61 -21.09
CA ASP A 142 -21.21 14.28 -22.35
C ASP A 142 -20.01 13.68 -23.07
N VAL A 143 -19.32 12.70 -22.47
CA VAL A 143 -18.13 12.07 -23.07
C VAL A 143 -18.53 11.16 -24.23
N THR A 144 -18.22 11.59 -25.46
CA THR A 144 -18.54 10.86 -26.70
C THR A 144 -17.60 9.69 -26.99
N GLY A 145 -16.49 9.57 -26.24
CA GLY A 145 -15.40 8.63 -26.54
C GLY A 145 -14.50 9.12 -27.67
N VAL A 146 -13.35 8.47 -27.79
CA VAL A 146 -12.33 8.71 -28.82
C VAL A 146 -11.99 7.34 -29.41
N PRO A 147 -12.13 7.12 -30.73
CA PRO A 147 -11.81 5.83 -31.32
C PRO A 147 -10.30 5.54 -31.20
N PRO A 148 -9.90 4.27 -31.00
CA PRO A 148 -8.49 3.90 -31.08
C PRO A 148 -7.92 4.19 -32.48
N GLN A 149 -6.65 4.56 -32.53
CA GLN A 149 -5.92 4.67 -33.78
C GLN A 149 -5.13 3.38 -34.01
N TYR A 150 -5.24 2.81 -35.20
CA TYR A 150 -4.53 1.60 -35.57
C TYR A 150 -3.13 1.92 -36.07
N GLU A 151 -2.22 0.97 -35.91
CA GLU A 151 -0.90 1.05 -36.52
C GLU A 151 -1.03 1.11 -38.04
N VAL A 152 -0.46 2.15 -38.65
CA VAL A 152 -0.40 2.26 -40.10
C VAL A 152 1.02 1.94 -40.54
N ALA A 153 1.18 0.76 -41.15
CA ALA A 153 2.39 0.40 -41.86
C ALA A 153 2.34 0.99 -43.28
N SER A 154 3.33 1.81 -43.61
CA SER A 154 3.53 2.34 -44.95
C SER A 154 4.69 1.62 -45.61
N SER A 155 4.59 1.39 -46.92
CA SER A 155 5.68 0.82 -47.71
C SER A 155 6.05 1.75 -48.86
N ASP A 156 7.34 1.84 -49.18
CA ASP A 156 7.79 2.51 -50.40
C ASP A 156 7.72 1.59 -51.63
N ALA A 157 7.92 2.19 -52.80
CA ALA A 157 8.02 1.48 -54.07
C ALA A 157 9.19 0.48 -54.14
N TYR A 158 10.11 0.51 -53.17
CA TYR A 158 11.28 -0.38 -53.08
C TYR A 158 11.07 -1.54 -52.08
N GLY A 159 9.88 -1.64 -51.47
CA GLY A 159 9.52 -2.73 -50.56
C GLY A 159 10.00 -2.53 -49.11
N SER A 160 10.54 -1.36 -48.76
CA SER A 160 10.83 -1.03 -47.37
C SER A 160 9.52 -0.69 -46.65
N THR A 161 9.27 -1.31 -45.49
CA THR A 161 8.06 -1.11 -44.69
C THR A 161 8.43 -0.41 -43.39
N TRP A 162 7.76 0.68 -43.06
CA TRP A 162 7.92 1.39 -41.80
C TRP A 162 6.58 1.77 -41.20
N VAL A 163 6.54 1.93 -39.89
CA VAL A 163 5.35 2.38 -39.17
C VAL A 163 5.26 3.90 -39.31
N SER A 164 4.26 4.39 -40.02
CA SER A 164 4.03 5.83 -40.20
C SER A 164 3.14 6.42 -39.10
N GLN A 165 2.37 5.57 -38.41
CA GLN A 165 1.57 5.94 -37.25
C GLN A 165 1.56 4.76 -36.27
N SER A 166 1.96 4.99 -35.01
CA SER A 166 1.84 4.01 -33.93
C SER A 166 0.38 3.80 -33.55
N ALA A 167 0.03 2.57 -33.15
CA ALA A 167 -1.27 2.33 -32.54
C ALA A 167 -1.37 3.13 -31.24
N THR A 168 -2.47 3.85 -31.06
CA THR A 168 -2.77 4.56 -29.81
C THR A 168 -4.14 4.16 -29.29
N ASP A 169 -4.20 3.94 -27.98
CA ASP A 169 -5.45 3.61 -27.32
C ASP A 169 -6.43 4.78 -27.42
N GLY A 170 -7.69 4.45 -27.69
CA GLY A 170 -8.79 5.39 -27.64
C GLY A 170 -9.36 5.53 -26.23
N LEU A 171 -10.46 6.26 -26.13
CA LEU A 171 -11.26 6.41 -24.92
C LEU A 171 -12.65 5.83 -25.16
N ARG A 172 -13.13 4.96 -24.28
CA ARG A 172 -14.52 4.45 -24.36
C ARG A 172 -15.52 5.59 -24.22
N ALA A 173 -16.75 5.37 -24.70
CA ALA A 173 -17.83 6.34 -24.60
C ALA A 173 -18.55 6.28 -23.23
N ALA A 174 -19.25 7.36 -22.89
CA ALA A 174 -19.95 7.50 -21.62
C ALA A 174 -21.05 6.45 -21.40
N ASP A 175 -21.70 5.97 -22.46
CA ASP A 175 -22.76 4.96 -22.40
C ASP A 175 -22.30 3.68 -21.70
N GLN A 176 -21.08 3.23 -21.98
CA GLN A 176 -20.48 2.06 -21.37
C GLN A 176 -19.89 2.38 -19.99
N MET A 177 -19.14 3.48 -19.90
CA MET A 177 -18.40 3.83 -18.67
C MET A 177 -19.32 4.26 -17.53
N LEU A 178 -20.43 4.96 -17.82
CA LEU A 178 -21.39 5.40 -16.81
C LEU A 178 -22.05 4.22 -16.10
N ALA A 179 -22.42 3.17 -16.86
CA ALA A 179 -22.96 1.95 -16.28
C ALA A 179 -21.95 1.27 -15.35
N LEU A 180 -20.69 1.15 -15.78
CA LEU A 180 -19.63 0.53 -14.98
C LEU A 180 -19.33 1.31 -13.69
N PHE A 181 -19.22 2.64 -13.78
CA PHE A 181 -19.03 3.47 -12.59
C PHE A 181 -20.25 3.43 -11.65
N ALA A 182 -21.47 3.40 -12.19
CA ALA A 182 -22.68 3.27 -11.40
C ALA A 182 -22.74 1.90 -10.68
N ILE A 183 -22.38 0.81 -11.35
CA ILE A 183 -22.27 -0.53 -10.76
C ILE A 183 -21.21 -0.53 -9.66
N ASN A 184 -20.04 0.07 -9.90
CA ASN A 184 -18.98 0.18 -8.89
C ASN A 184 -19.48 0.92 -7.64
N LEU A 185 -20.09 2.11 -7.82
CA LEU A 185 -20.61 2.91 -6.71
C LEU A 185 -21.72 2.19 -5.94
N ALA A 186 -22.68 1.57 -6.65
CA ALA A 186 -23.78 0.82 -6.06
C ALA A 186 -23.28 -0.42 -5.30
N SER A 187 -22.32 -1.15 -5.87
CA SER A 187 -21.73 -2.34 -5.23
C SER A 187 -20.95 -1.97 -3.96
N LEU A 188 -20.22 -0.85 -3.95
CA LEU A 188 -19.54 -0.34 -2.75
C LEU A 188 -20.55 0.07 -1.66
N ALA A 189 -21.65 0.72 -2.04
CA ALA A 189 -22.70 1.09 -1.09
C ALA A 189 -23.36 -0.17 -0.49
N LEU A 190 -23.63 -1.18 -1.31
CA LEU A 190 -24.16 -2.46 -0.86
C LEU A 190 -23.16 -3.18 0.07
N ALA A 191 -21.89 -3.23 -0.29
CA ALA A 191 -20.83 -3.82 0.54
C ALA A 191 -20.71 -3.13 1.90
N LEU A 192 -20.79 -1.80 1.95
CA LEU A 192 -20.83 -1.03 3.20
C LEU A 192 -22.04 -1.44 4.06
N LEU A 193 -23.24 -1.51 3.49
CA LEU A 193 -24.45 -1.88 4.22
C LEU A 193 -24.37 -3.30 4.78
N ILE A 194 -23.90 -4.26 3.98
CA ILE A 194 -23.72 -5.65 4.41
C ILE A 194 -22.68 -5.74 5.52
N ALA A 195 -21.50 -5.12 5.35
CA ALA A 195 -20.45 -5.13 6.36
C ALA A 195 -20.91 -4.45 7.66
N MET A 196 -21.63 -3.33 7.56
CA MET A 196 -22.22 -2.64 8.71
C MET A 196 -23.19 -3.54 9.46
N LEU A 197 -24.09 -4.23 8.75
CA LEU A 197 -25.03 -5.19 9.33
C LEU A 197 -24.31 -6.30 10.10
N PHE A 198 -23.28 -6.93 9.51
CA PHE A 198 -22.52 -7.97 10.19
C PHE A 198 -21.77 -7.48 11.43
N ILE A 199 -21.27 -6.24 11.42
CA ILE A 199 -20.62 -5.63 12.59
C ILE A 199 -21.64 -5.36 13.71
N LEU A 200 -22.84 -4.92 13.36
CA LEU A 200 -23.93 -4.69 14.31
C LEU A 200 -24.45 -6.00 14.93
N LEU A 201 -24.57 -7.05 14.10
CA LEU A 201 -25.00 -8.39 14.52
C LEU A 201 -23.91 -9.20 15.24
N ARG A 202 -22.69 -8.65 15.38
CA ARG A 202 -21.56 -9.34 16.02
C ARG A 202 -21.89 -9.75 17.46
N LYS A 203 -21.54 -11.00 17.81
CA LYS A 203 -21.59 -11.49 19.20
C LYS A 203 -20.59 -10.72 20.10
N PRO A 204 -20.97 -10.39 21.35
CA PRO A 204 -20.07 -9.74 22.29
C PRO A 204 -18.94 -10.67 22.74
N LEU A 205 -17.79 -10.10 23.09
CA LEU A 205 -16.66 -10.84 23.62
C LEU A 205 -16.85 -11.07 25.11
N GLY A 206 -16.81 -12.33 25.55
CA GLY A 206 -17.03 -12.71 26.96
C GLY A 206 -15.98 -12.15 27.93
N SER A 207 -14.80 -11.77 27.45
CA SER A 207 -13.74 -11.20 28.28
C SER A 207 -13.82 -9.67 28.47
N LEU A 208 -14.78 -8.98 27.84
CA LEU A 208 -14.88 -7.52 27.86
C LEU A 208 -16.21 -7.08 28.46
N SER A 209 -16.23 -5.92 29.11
CA SER A 209 -17.45 -5.32 29.64
C SER A 209 -18.46 -5.03 28.49
N PRO A 210 -19.78 -4.96 28.77
CA PRO A 210 -20.77 -4.55 27.78
C PRO A 210 -20.46 -3.20 27.13
N HIS A 211 -19.98 -2.25 27.95
CA HIS A 211 -19.54 -0.92 27.52
C HIS A 211 -18.36 -0.99 26.53
N ASP A 212 -17.27 -1.69 26.87
CA ASP A 212 -16.11 -1.82 25.98
C ASP A 212 -16.46 -2.54 24.67
N ASN A 213 -17.39 -3.49 24.72
CA ASN A 213 -17.92 -4.16 23.52
C ASN A 213 -18.70 -3.21 22.60
N GLN A 214 -19.43 -2.24 23.16
CA GLN A 214 -20.13 -1.21 22.40
C GLN A 214 -19.15 -0.22 21.76
N VAL A 215 -18.19 0.29 22.54
CA VAL A 215 -17.14 1.20 22.04
C VAL A 215 -16.33 0.51 20.94
N LEU A 216 -16.03 -0.79 21.09
CA LEU A 216 -15.33 -1.55 20.06
C LEU A 216 -16.14 -1.71 18.77
N ARG A 217 -17.47 -1.84 18.84
CA ARG A 217 -18.35 -1.82 17.66
C ARG A 217 -18.33 -0.44 17.00
N GLU A 218 -18.41 0.62 17.78
CA GLU A 218 -18.35 2.00 17.28
C GLU A 218 -17.01 2.29 16.58
N VAL A 219 -15.87 1.83 17.14
CA VAL A 219 -14.56 1.93 16.51
C VAL A 219 -14.51 1.17 15.18
N TRP A 220 -15.12 0.00 15.08
CA TRP A 220 -15.21 -0.76 13.83
C TRP A 220 -16.03 -0.06 12.77
N LEU A 221 -17.21 0.42 13.15
CA LEU A 221 -18.09 1.20 12.27
C LEU A 221 -17.42 2.49 11.80
N ASN A 222 -16.72 3.19 12.70
CA ASN A 222 -15.93 4.37 12.36
C ASN A 222 -14.87 4.06 11.31
N ARG A 223 -14.12 2.96 11.47
CA ARG A 223 -13.10 2.55 10.51
C ARG A 223 -13.69 2.14 9.16
N LEU A 224 -14.76 1.34 9.17
CA LEU A 224 -15.49 0.92 7.96
C LEU A 224 -15.99 2.14 7.18
N LEU A 225 -16.66 3.07 7.86
CA LEU A 225 -17.18 4.28 7.23
C LEU A 225 -16.06 5.16 6.65
N ARG A 226 -14.93 5.32 7.36
CA ARG A 226 -13.77 6.05 6.82
C ARG A 226 -13.21 5.39 5.56
N THR A 227 -13.06 4.07 5.56
CA THR A 227 -12.59 3.35 4.36
C THR A 227 -13.57 3.45 3.21
N SER A 228 -14.88 3.36 3.47
CA SER A 228 -15.91 3.48 2.44
C SER A 228 -16.04 4.92 1.90
N ILE A 229 -15.89 5.94 2.74
CA ILE A 229 -15.83 7.35 2.31
C ILE A 229 -14.70 7.55 1.30
N LEU A 230 -13.51 7.02 1.59
CA LEU A 230 -12.37 7.10 0.67
C LEU A 230 -12.63 6.32 -0.62
N ALA A 231 -13.28 5.16 -0.54
CA ALA A 231 -13.67 4.39 -1.72
C ALA A 231 -14.68 5.17 -2.59
N PHE A 232 -15.72 5.75 -2.01
CA PHE A 232 -16.69 6.59 -2.75
C PHE A 232 -16.02 7.81 -3.38
N ALA A 233 -15.16 8.51 -2.63
CA ALA A 233 -14.42 9.65 -3.14
C ALA A 233 -13.48 9.25 -4.29
N SER A 234 -12.85 8.07 -4.23
CA SER A 234 -12.00 7.57 -5.30
C SER A 234 -12.76 7.30 -6.60
N VAL A 235 -14.00 6.79 -6.50
CA VAL A 235 -14.89 6.61 -7.67
C VAL A 235 -15.24 7.97 -8.27
N GLY A 236 -15.57 8.95 -7.42
CA GLY A 236 -15.87 10.32 -7.87
C GLY A 236 -14.66 11.04 -8.48
N ALA A 237 -13.45 10.85 -7.93
CA ALA A 237 -12.24 11.40 -8.53
C ALA A 237 -11.92 10.72 -9.87
N SER A 238 -12.11 9.40 -9.95
CA SER A 238 -11.87 8.61 -11.18
C SER A 238 -12.79 9.02 -12.33
N SER A 239 -14.06 9.34 -12.05
CA SER A 239 -14.99 9.84 -13.08
C SER A 239 -14.58 11.22 -13.59
N LEU A 240 -14.11 12.11 -12.72
CA LEU A 240 -13.57 13.42 -13.12
C LEU A 240 -12.26 13.29 -13.90
N HIS A 241 -11.39 12.35 -13.54
CA HIS A 241 -10.19 12.03 -14.32
C HIS A 241 -10.56 11.50 -15.72
N TYR A 242 -11.56 10.64 -15.82
CA TYR A 242 -12.07 10.16 -17.11
C TYR A 242 -12.56 11.33 -17.99
N LYS A 243 -13.29 12.29 -17.43
CA LYS A 243 -13.68 13.51 -18.15
C LYS A 243 -12.48 14.37 -18.53
N ALA A 244 -11.49 14.51 -17.65
CA ALA A 244 -10.27 15.24 -17.94
C ALA A 244 -9.52 14.61 -19.13
N SER A 245 -9.43 13.28 -19.19
CA SER A 245 -8.81 12.56 -20.32
C SER A 245 -9.53 12.83 -21.64
N TRP A 246 -10.86 12.84 -21.64
CA TRP A 246 -11.64 13.22 -22.82
C TRP A 246 -11.37 14.67 -23.23
N LEU A 247 -11.39 15.61 -22.30
CA LEU A 247 -11.10 17.02 -22.61
C LEU A 247 -9.68 17.21 -23.12
N MET A 248 -8.70 16.47 -22.61
CA MET A 248 -7.32 16.51 -23.08
C MET A 248 -7.21 16.09 -24.55
N SER A 249 -8.06 15.16 -25.00
CA SER A 249 -8.11 14.73 -26.41
C SER A 249 -8.70 15.79 -27.35
N LEU A 250 -9.53 16.69 -26.82
CA LEU A 250 -10.16 17.78 -27.59
C LEU A 250 -9.30 19.04 -27.56
N ASP A 251 -8.92 19.48 -26.37
CA ASP A 251 -8.12 20.68 -26.11
C ASP A 251 -7.26 20.49 -24.85
N ARG A 252 -5.95 20.57 -25.01
CA ARG A 252 -4.97 20.43 -23.92
C ARG A 252 -5.10 21.51 -22.84
N THR A 253 -5.80 22.61 -23.06
CA THR A 253 -5.99 23.65 -22.03
C THR A 253 -7.19 23.38 -21.12
N MET A 254 -8.15 22.54 -21.55
CA MET A 254 -9.44 22.39 -20.87
C MET A 254 -9.47 21.29 -19.79
N TYR A 255 -8.50 20.38 -19.77
CA TYR A 255 -8.50 19.24 -18.83
C TYR A 255 -8.04 19.62 -17.40
N GLN A 256 -7.15 20.62 -17.29
CA GLN A 256 -6.46 20.96 -16.04
C GLN A 256 -7.42 21.25 -14.86
N PRO A 257 -8.53 22.02 -15.04
CA PRO A 257 -9.46 22.28 -13.95
C PRO A 257 -10.09 21.00 -13.41
N TRP A 258 -10.51 20.08 -14.29
CA TRP A 258 -11.16 18.83 -13.90
C TRP A 258 -10.22 17.90 -13.15
N GLN A 259 -8.98 17.74 -13.65
CA GLN A 259 -7.96 16.95 -12.97
C GLN A 259 -7.58 17.55 -11.62
N ASN A 260 -7.40 18.87 -11.55
CA ASN A 260 -7.08 19.55 -10.29
C ASN A 260 -8.21 19.43 -9.27
N THR A 261 -9.47 19.59 -9.69
CA THR A 261 -10.63 19.41 -8.82
C THR A 261 -10.70 17.98 -8.28
N ALA A 262 -10.47 16.96 -9.12
CA ALA A 262 -10.43 15.56 -8.70
C ALA A 262 -9.35 15.32 -7.64
N ASN A 263 -8.12 15.78 -7.91
CA ASN A 263 -6.97 15.62 -7.02
C ASN A 263 -7.18 16.34 -5.68
N VAL A 264 -7.64 17.59 -5.71
CA VAL A 264 -7.87 18.41 -4.51
C VAL A 264 -9.01 17.83 -3.68
N ALA A 265 -10.12 17.43 -4.30
CA ALA A 265 -11.24 16.82 -3.59
C ALA A 265 -10.83 15.51 -2.90
N MET A 266 -10.04 14.68 -3.59
CA MET A 266 -9.52 13.44 -3.02
C MET A 266 -8.55 13.72 -1.87
N LEU A 267 -7.64 14.69 -2.03
CA LEU A 267 -6.70 15.09 -0.98
C LEU A 267 -7.41 15.63 0.27
N ILE A 268 -8.40 16.51 0.10
CA ILE A 268 -9.19 17.05 1.20
C ILE A 268 -9.92 15.91 1.92
N THR A 269 -10.54 14.99 1.18
CA THR A 269 -11.23 13.85 1.75
C THR A 269 -10.26 12.96 2.53
N PHE A 270 -9.07 12.70 1.98
CA PHE A 270 -8.03 11.93 2.65
C PHE A 270 -7.56 12.59 3.95
N ILE A 271 -7.27 13.90 3.94
CA ILE A 271 -6.87 14.64 5.14
C ILE A 271 -7.99 14.64 6.17
N ALA A 272 -9.23 14.94 5.77
CA ALA A 272 -10.38 14.94 6.65
C ALA A 272 -10.58 13.57 7.31
N MET A 273 -10.49 12.49 6.53
CA MET A 273 -10.60 11.13 7.04
C MET A 273 -9.40 10.75 7.90
N ALA A 274 -8.18 11.19 7.59
CA ALA A 274 -7.00 10.91 8.41
C ALA A 274 -7.09 11.58 9.79
N LEU A 275 -7.59 12.81 9.85
CA LEU A 275 -7.79 13.60 11.07
C LEU A 275 -9.01 13.13 11.89
N TRP A 276 -9.93 12.37 11.29
CA TRP A 276 -11.13 11.89 11.98
C TRP A 276 -10.77 10.86 13.06
N LYS A 277 -10.84 11.27 14.32
CA LYS A 277 -10.47 10.41 15.47
C LYS A 277 -11.55 9.35 15.75
N PRO A 278 -11.17 8.10 16.05
CA PRO A 278 -12.09 7.10 16.58
C PRO A 278 -12.49 7.44 18.02
N PRO A 279 -13.64 6.96 18.51
CA PRO A 279 -14.02 7.11 19.92
C PRO A 279 -13.06 6.34 20.83
N GLU A 280 -12.68 6.95 21.95
CA GLU A 280 -11.68 6.41 22.91
C GLU A 280 -12.25 6.16 24.32
N ASN A 281 -13.58 6.14 24.45
CA ASN A 281 -14.29 6.03 25.73
C ASN A 281 -14.27 4.61 26.31
N PHE A 282 -13.12 3.94 26.38
CA PHE A 282 -13.00 2.64 27.04
C PHE A 282 -13.00 2.80 28.55
N ALA A 283 -13.56 1.83 29.28
CA ALA A 283 -13.41 1.78 30.71
C ALA A 283 -11.91 1.73 31.04
N ARG A 284 -11.42 2.65 31.90
CA ARG A 284 -10.01 2.69 32.31
C ARG A 284 -9.65 1.35 32.95
N THR A 285 -9.07 0.45 32.18
CA THR A 285 -8.45 -0.76 32.70
C THR A 285 -7.21 -0.31 33.46
N THR A 286 -7.11 -0.80 34.69
CA THR A 286 -6.09 -0.57 35.72
C THR A 286 -4.70 -0.22 35.18
N SER A 287 -4.08 0.78 35.83
CA SER A 287 -2.75 1.37 35.61
C SER A 287 -1.87 0.69 34.54
N PRO A 288 -1.44 1.43 33.49
CA PRO A 288 -0.52 0.87 32.51
C PRO A 288 0.72 0.38 33.25
N LYS A 289 0.97 -0.94 33.23
CA LYS A 289 2.25 -1.49 33.66
C LYS A 289 3.33 -0.68 32.95
N PRO A 290 4.32 -0.10 33.65
CA PRO A 290 5.34 0.71 33.00
C PRO A 290 6.00 -0.14 31.91
N ALA A 291 5.86 0.31 30.67
CA ALA A 291 6.40 -0.39 29.51
C ALA A 291 7.91 -0.56 29.70
N SER A 292 8.40 -1.80 29.59
CA SER A 292 9.83 -2.07 29.65
C SER A 292 10.56 -1.20 28.63
N SER A 293 11.80 -0.79 28.94
CA SER A 293 12.67 -0.04 28.01
C SER A 293 12.76 -0.74 26.65
N PHE A 294 12.89 -2.07 26.65
CA PHE A 294 12.85 -2.89 25.44
C PHE A 294 11.54 -2.80 24.65
N LEU A 295 10.39 -2.80 25.35
CA LEU A 295 9.08 -2.65 24.69
C LEU A 295 8.99 -1.29 23.99
N ARG A 296 9.43 -0.21 24.65
CA ARG A 296 9.46 1.15 24.09
C ARG A 296 10.41 1.25 22.89
N MET A 297 11.60 0.67 22.98
CA MET A 297 12.55 0.61 21.87
C MET A 297 11.96 -0.11 20.66
N ARG A 298 11.30 -1.24 20.90
CA ARG A 298 10.66 -2.05 19.85
C ARG A 298 9.46 -1.34 19.22
N GLU A 299 8.59 -0.73 20.02
CA GLU A 299 7.47 0.06 19.52
C GLU A 299 7.95 1.22 18.66
N ASN A 300 9.04 1.87 19.06
CA ASN A 300 9.68 2.89 18.24
C ASN A 300 10.20 2.32 16.92
N LEU A 301 10.91 1.18 16.94
CA LEU A 301 11.38 0.51 15.73
C LEU A 301 10.25 0.18 14.74
N PHE A 302 9.08 -0.20 15.24
CA PHE A 302 7.89 -0.43 14.42
C PHE A 302 7.28 0.87 13.90
N ALA A 303 7.16 1.90 14.74
CA ALA A 303 6.64 3.20 14.35
C ALA A 303 7.48 3.85 13.25
N ILE A 304 8.81 3.85 13.40
CA ILE A 304 9.75 4.36 12.38
C ILE A 304 9.63 3.54 11.11
N GLY A 305 9.59 2.21 11.22
CA GLY A 305 9.48 1.33 10.05
C GLY A 305 8.20 1.61 9.26
N PHE A 306 7.08 1.81 9.96
CA PHE A 306 5.81 2.17 9.32
C PHE A 306 5.87 3.56 8.68
N LEU A 307 6.37 4.57 9.40
CA LEU A 307 6.46 5.94 8.91
C LEU A 307 7.37 6.07 7.68
N THR A 308 8.57 5.49 7.75
CA THR A 308 9.55 5.52 6.65
C THR A 308 9.06 4.75 5.44
N THR A 309 8.40 3.60 5.64
CA THR A 309 7.77 2.85 4.53
C THR A 309 6.60 3.64 3.91
N ALA A 310 5.74 4.25 4.72
CA ALA A 310 4.63 5.05 4.22
C ALA A 310 5.12 6.27 3.41
N LEU A 311 6.11 7.00 3.94
CA LEU A 311 6.70 8.16 3.27
C LEU A 311 7.40 7.78 1.97
N THR A 312 8.08 6.63 1.92
CA THR A 312 8.74 6.16 0.70
C THR A 312 7.76 5.65 -0.34
N LEU A 313 6.65 5.03 0.05
CA LEU A 313 5.55 4.71 -0.86
C LEU A 313 4.87 5.96 -1.42
N ILE A 314 4.70 7.00 -0.59
CA ILE A 314 4.19 8.31 -1.06
C ILE A 314 5.19 8.93 -2.05
N ALA A 315 6.48 8.94 -1.73
CA ALA A 315 7.51 9.45 -2.63
C ALA A 315 7.55 8.67 -3.96
N LEU A 316 7.39 7.35 -3.91
CA LEU A 316 7.29 6.50 -5.09
C LEU A 316 6.06 6.86 -5.94
N ALA A 317 4.89 7.01 -5.32
CA ALA A 317 3.66 7.40 -6.01
C ALA A 317 3.77 8.79 -6.66
N CYS A 318 4.35 9.77 -5.97
CA CYS A 318 4.62 11.10 -6.53
C CYS A 318 5.64 11.02 -7.69
N SER A 319 6.64 10.16 -7.59
CA SER A 319 7.64 9.98 -8.64
C SER A 319 7.05 9.36 -9.91
N SER A 320 6.13 8.39 -9.80
CA SER A 320 5.46 7.81 -10.96
C SER A 320 4.57 8.80 -11.71
N SER A 321 3.92 9.74 -11.00
CA SER A 321 3.11 10.79 -11.63
C SER A 321 3.94 11.82 -12.40
N LEU A 322 5.20 12.02 -12.04
CA LEU A 322 6.13 12.90 -12.75
C LEU A 322 6.72 12.23 -14.00
N VAL A 323 6.72 10.89 -14.08
CA VAL A 323 7.22 10.12 -15.24
C VAL A 323 6.19 10.06 -16.37
N GLN A 324 4.88 10.17 -16.07
CA GLN A 324 3.83 10.09 -17.09
C GLN A 324 3.58 11.38 -17.86
N THR A 325 4.15 12.52 -17.46
CA THR A 325 3.99 13.76 -18.20
C THR A 325 5.00 13.81 -19.35
N GLU A 326 4.50 13.55 -20.57
CA GLU A 326 4.99 14.07 -21.87
C GLU A 326 5.64 13.06 -22.85
N TYR A 327 6.15 11.89 -22.43
CA TYR A 327 6.88 10.96 -23.34
C TYR A 327 6.41 9.49 -23.37
N ALA A 328 5.50 9.08 -22.48
CA ALA A 328 5.23 7.65 -22.24
C ALA A 328 4.54 6.92 -23.40
N ASP A 329 3.66 7.58 -24.17
CA ASP A 329 2.84 6.89 -25.18
C ASP A 329 3.61 6.47 -26.45
N ASN A 330 4.84 6.95 -26.64
CA ASN A 330 5.68 6.62 -27.81
C ASN A 330 7.11 6.17 -27.45
N ALA A 331 7.44 6.02 -26.16
CA ALA A 331 8.79 5.67 -25.71
C ALA A 331 9.11 4.21 -26.04
N ARG A 332 10.27 3.97 -26.65
CA ARG A 332 10.72 2.59 -26.89
C ARG A 332 11.02 1.91 -25.55
N PRO A 333 10.86 0.58 -25.44
CA PRO A 333 11.27 -0.16 -24.24
C PRO A 333 12.72 0.22 -23.84
N GLY A 334 12.92 0.65 -22.59
CA GLY A 334 14.22 1.08 -22.07
C GLY A 334 14.53 2.60 -22.18
N GLU A 335 13.78 3.37 -22.97
CA GLU A 335 13.98 4.83 -23.06
C GLU A 335 13.66 5.55 -21.73
N ASN A 336 12.73 5.00 -20.97
CA ASN A 336 12.36 5.46 -19.63
C ASN A 336 13.25 4.86 -18.51
N ALA A 337 14.16 3.94 -18.82
CA ALA A 337 15.00 3.27 -17.83
C ALA A 337 15.84 4.23 -16.97
N PRO A 338 16.48 5.28 -17.51
CA PRO A 338 17.21 6.24 -16.69
C PRO A 338 16.33 6.94 -15.65
N GLN A 339 15.09 7.29 -16.02
CA GLN A 339 14.15 7.94 -15.11
C GLN A 339 13.68 6.98 -14.00
N ALA A 340 13.37 5.73 -14.35
CA ALA A 340 13.01 4.69 -13.39
C ALA A 340 14.17 4.38 -12.41
N ILE A 341 15.41 4.37 -12.90
CA ILE A 341 16.61 4.21 -12.06
C ILE A 341 16.73 5.39 -11.09
N VAL A 342 16.58 6.63 -11.57
CA VAL A 342 16.68 7.82 -10.71
C VAL A 342 15.57 7.84 -9.67
N SER A 343 14.33 7.55 -10.04
CA SER A 343 13.21 7.58 -9.10
C SER A 343 13.39 6.56 -7.98
N LEU A 344 13.74 5.31 -8.32
CA LEU A 344 13.99 4.26 -7.33
C LEU A 344 15.26 4.52 -6.50
N LEU A 345 16.30 5.11 -7.09
CA LEU A 345 17.49 5.57 -6.38
C LEU A 345 17.12 6.62 -5.33
N VAL A 346 16.36 7.65 -5.73
CA VAL A 346 15.90 8.73 -4.83
C VAL A 346 15.04 8.16 -3.71
N VAL A 347 14.12 7.25 -4.00
CA VAL A 347 13.26 6.61 -2.98
C VAL A 347 14.08 5.79 -1.99
N ALA A 348 15.06 5.02 -2.46
CA ALA A 348 15.95 4.26 -1.59
C ALA A 348 16.84 5.16 -0.73
N LEU A 349 17.40 6.23 -1.30
CA LEU A 349 18.20 7.21 -0.57
C LEU A 349 17.35 7.94 0.48
N LEU A 350 16.12 8.36 0.13
CA LEU A 350 15.18 8.98 1.05
C LEU A 350 14.88 8.05 2.25
N PHE A 351 14.67 6.75 2.00
CA PHE A 351 14.48 5.78 3.08
C PHE A 351 15.67 5.76 4.05
N LEU A 352 16.90 5.71 3.52
CA LEU A 352 18.13 5.66 4.33
C LEU A 352 18.33 6.96 5.12
N VAL A 353 18.10 8.11 4.49
CA VAL A 353 18.21 9.44 5.11
C VAL A 353 17.18 9.61 6.22
N LEU A 354 15.92 9.25 6.00
CA LEU A 354 14.88 9.35 7.03
C LEU A 354 15.19 8.47 8.24
N ASN A 355 15.64 7.22 8.03
CA ASN A 355 16.04 6.34 9.13
C ASN A 355 17.30 6.86 9.85
N ALA A 356 18.31 7.34 9.13
CA ALA A 356 19.51 7.92 9.71
C ALA A 356 19.21 9.20 10.51
N GLY A 357 18.35 10.07 9.99
CA GLY A 357 17.90 11.29 10.64
C GLY A 357 17.13 11.00 11.93
N PHE A 358 16.28 9.97 11.94
CA PHE A 358 15.61 9.54 13.16
C PHE A 358 16.59 9.00 14.21
N LEU A 359 17.57 8.19 13.79
CA LEU A 359 18.65 7.74 14.69
C LEU A 359 19.48 8.92 15.20
N GLY A 360 19.68 9.96 14.37
CA GLY A 360 20.32 11.21 14.78
C GLY A 360 19.50 11.96 15.83
N TYR A 361 18.19 12.03 15.68
CA TYR A 361 17.31 12.60 16.72
C TYR A 361 17.43 11.84 18.04
N LEU A 362 17.45 10.51 18.01
CA LEU A 362 17.65 9.69 19.21
C LEU A 362 19.02 9.93 19.85
N HIS A 363 20.07 9.98 19.03
CA HIS A 363 21.43 10.24 19.47
C HIS A 363 21.57 11.62 20.12
N LEU A 364 20.92 12.65 19.56
CA LEU A 364 20.92 13.99 20.14
C LEU A 364 20.14 14.06 21.45
N LYS A 365 19.12 13.22 21.63
CA LYS A 365 18.31 13.14 22.84
C LYS A 365 18.98 12.31 23.95
N SER A 366 19.94 11.46 23.59
CA SER A 366 20.63 10.56 24.50
C SER A 366 21.83 11.21 25.22
N ARG A 367 21.77 12.52 25.52
CA ARG A 367 22.92 13.32 26.02
C ARG A 367 23.59 12.76 27.28
N GLY A 368 22.89 11.95 28.08
CA GLY A 368 23.42 11.30 29.29
C GLY A 368 24.02 9.90 29.09
N THR A 369 23.88 9.27 27.92
CA THR A 369 24.34 7.89 27.65
C THR A 369 25.47 7.80 26.63
N HIS A 370 26.03 8.93 26.18
CA HIS A 370 27.13 8.95 25.20
C HIS A 370 28.41 8.25 25.68
N SER A 371 28.60 8.14 27.00
CA SER A 371 29.74 7.49 27.65
C SER A 371 29.61 5.97 27.78
N LEU A 372 28.44 5.39 27.49
CA LEU A 372 28.24 3.94 27.55
C LEU A 372 28.87 3.25 26.34
N ALA A 373 29.41 2.04 26.56
CA ALA A 373 29.95 1.19 25.51
C ALA A 373 28.85 0.86 24.50
N ARG A 374 29.17 0.99 23.20
CA ARG A 374 28.20 0.76 22.12
C ARG A 374 28.38 -0.66 21.61
N HIS A 375 27.36 -1.48 21.79
CA HIS A 375 27.42 -2.87 21.39
C HIS A 375 26.80 -3.07 20.01
N SER A 376 27.56 -3.68 19.10
CA SER A 376 27.12 -4.04 17.75
C SER A 376 27.73 -5.37 17.35
N ALA A 377 26.98 -6.19 16.63
CA ALA A 377 27.47 -7.40 16.01
C ALA A 377 27.03 -7.43 14.55
N ASP A 378 27.85 -8.04 13.69
CA ASP A 378 27.54 -8.18 12.27
C ASP A 378 26.29 -9.04 12.05
N LEU A 379 25.60 -8.81 10.93
CA LEU A 379 24.58 -9.73 10.46
C LEU A 379 25.22 -11.07 10.04
N PRO A 380 24.44 -12.17 9.99
CA PRO A 380 24.92 -13.42 9.44
C PRO A 380 25.49 -13.22 8.02
N ARG A 381 26.69 -13.77 7.76
CA ARG A 381 27.44 -13.51 6.51
C ARG A 381 26.65 -13.81 5.23
N TYR A 382 25.78 -14.83 5.26
CA TYR A 382 24.94 -15.21 4.12
C TYR A 382 24.00 -14.08 3.66
N VAL A 383 23.58 -13.18 4.56
CA VAL A 383 22.71 -12.05 4.23
C VAL A 383 23.43 -11.06 3.33
N TYR A 384 24.69 -10.73 3.65
CA TYR A 384 25.51 -9.82 2.83
C TYR A 384 25.84 -10.46 1.47
N VAL A 385 26.13 -11.76 1.45
CA VAL A 385 26.41 -12.49 0.19
C VAL A 385 25.18 -12.49 -0.72
N LEU A 386 24.00 -12.81 -0.18
CA LEU A 386 22.75 -12.82 -0.96
C LEU A 386 22.41 -11.43 -1.50
N ALA A 387 22.53 -10.40 -0.66
CA ALA A 387 22.32 -9.01 -1.06
C ALA A 387 23.30 -8.57 -2.16
N GLY A 388 24.59 -8.93 -2.01
CA GLY A 388 25.63 -8.65 -2.99
C GLY A 388 25.37 -9.33 -4.34
N LEU A 389 25.01 -10.62 -4.34
CA LEU A 389 24.67 -11.36 -5.55
C LEU A 389 23.47 -10.75 -6.28
N LEU A 390 22.42 -10.36 -5.54
CA LEU A 390 21.25 -9.69 -6.13
C LEU A 390 21.61 -8.32 -6.72
N LEU A 391 22.44 -7.53 -6.05
CA LEU A 391 22.88 -6.22 -6.55
C LEU A 391 23.74 -6.35 -7.81
N ILE A 392 24.70 -7.28 -7.80
CA ILE A 392 25.57 -7.54 -8.95
C ILE A 392 24.75 -8.08 -10.12
N GLY A 393 23.88 -9.06 -9.88
CA GLY A 393 22.99 -9.62 -10.90
C GLY A 393 22.05 -8.57 -11.47
N ALA A 394 21.44 -7.73 -10.62
CA ALA A 394 20.57 -6.65 -11.07
C ALA A 394 21.33 -5.62 -11.92
N THR A 395 22.54 -5.25 -11.50
CA THR A 395 23.36 -4.28 -12.24
C THR A 395 23.85 -4.84 -13.57
N TYR A 396 24.24 -6.12 -13.60
CA TYR A 396 24.62 -6.80 -14.84
C TYR A 396 23.46 -6.80 -15.83
N LEU A 397 22.25 -7.14 -15.38
CA LEU A 397 21.05 -7.14 -16.21
C LEU A 397 20.61 -5.72 -16.61
N LEU A 398 20.94 -4.69 -15.82
CA LEU A 398 20.67 -3.29 -16.17
C LEU A 398 21.57 -2.84 -17.33
N ILE A 399 22.81 -3.32 -17.36
CA ILE A 399 23.81 -3.01 -18.39
C ILE A 399 23.58 -3.86 -19.65
N ASN A 400 23.29 -5.15 -19.45
CA ASN A 400 23.11 -6.15 -20.50
C ASN A 400 21.72 -6.80 -20.37
N PRO A 401 20.64 -6.12 -20.75
CA PRO A 401 19.30 -6.69 -20.68
C PRO A 401 19.17 -7.90 -21.62
N PRO A 402 18.86 -9.11 -21.13
CA PRO A 402 18.85 -10.33 -21.95
C PRO A 402 17.55 -10.53 -22.75
N PHE A 403 16.82 -9.46 -23.04
CA PHE A 403 15.49 -9.55 -23.63
C PHE A 403 15.55 -9.42 -25.16
N GLU A 404 15.89 -10.53 -25.82
CA GLU A 404 15.88 -10.67 -27.29
C GLU A 404 14.50 -10.38 -27.93
N TYR A 405 13.43 -10.34 -27.12
CA TYR A 405 12.06 -10.10 -27.56
C TYR A 405 11.72 -8.63 -27.86
N PHE A 406 12.53 -7.64 -27.45
CA PHE A 406 12.25 -6.22 -27.68
C PHE A 406 13.22 -5.63 -28.71
N TRP A 407 12.88 -5.76 -29.99
CA TRP A 407 13.54 -5.00 -31.06
C TRP A 407 13.40 -3.50 -30.77
N GLY A 408 14.52 -2.81 -30.54
CA GLY A 408 14.54 -1.35 -30.27
C GLY A 408 14.87 -0.91 -28.84
N LEU A 409 15.31 -1.83 -27.97
CA LEU A 409 15.79 -1.52 -26.61
C LEU A 409 16.91 -0.46 -26.63
N VAL A 410 16.75 0.62 -25.86
CA VAL A 410 17.80 1.60 -25.59
C VAL A 410 18.53 1.18 -24.31
N PRO A 411 19.74 0.59 -24.36
CA PRO A 411 20.46 0.20 -23.17
C PRO A 411 20.91 1.44 -22.38
N VAL A 412 20.79 1.37 -21.06
CA VAL A 412 21.31 2.39 -20.16
C VAL A 412 22.85 2.39 -20.24
N LYS A 413 23.44 3.58 -20.31
CA LYS A 413 24.90 3.72 -20.32
C LYS A 413 25.52 3.01 -19.10
N PRO A 414 26.55 2.15 -19.26
CA PRO A 414 27.13 1.39 -18.15
C PRO A 414 27.59 2.26 -16.98
N VAL A 415 28.15 3.44 -17.29
CA VAL A 415 28.59 4.43 -16.30
C VAL A 415 27.45 4.88 -15.40
N PHE A 416 26.24 5.03 -15.95
CA PHE A 416 25.07 5.46 -15.20
C PHE A 416 24.55 4.37 -14.26
N ALA A 417 24.41 3.14 -14.76
CA ALA A 417 24.00 1.99 -13.95
C ALA A 417 25.00 1.70 -12.82
N LEU A 418 26.30 1.71 -13.13
CA LEU A 418 27.36 1.56 -12.13
C LEU A 418 27.38 2.71 -11.12
N GLY A 419 27.16 3.95 -11.58
CA GLY A 419 27.06 5.13 -10.72
C GLY A 419 25.91 5.02 -9.71
N ALA A 420 24.74 4.57 -10.16
CA ALA A 420 23.58 4.33 -9.29
C ALA A 420 23.85 3.23 -8.25
N LEU A 421 24.47 2.12 -8.66
CA LEU A 421 24.88 1.05 -7.74
C LEU A 421 25.87 1.58 -6.68
N LEU A 422 26.91 2.29 -7.11
CA LEU A 422 27.93 2.85 -6.21
C LEU A 422 27.32 3.83 -5.22
N ALA A 423 26.38 4.68 -5.65
CA ALA A 423 25.65 5.58 -4.78
C ALA A 423 24.84 4.82 -3.71
N LEU A 424 24.12 3.76 -4.10
CA LEU A 424 23.38 2.90 -3.17
C LEU A 424 24.30 2.20 -2.18
N LEU A 425 25.42 1.63 -2.64
CA LEU A 425 26.40 0.97 -1.79
C LEU A 425 27.04 1.95 -0.79
N ALA A 426 27.44 3.14 -1.24
CA ALA A 426 28.01 4.18 -0.40
C ALA A 426 27.01 4.66 0.65
N ALA A 427 25.76 4.91 0.26
CA ALA A 427 24.70 5.31 1.18
C ALA A 427 24.38 4.22 2.21
N THR A 428 24.37 2.96 1.79
CA THR A 428 24.14 1.82 2.69
C THR A 428 25.30 1.66 3.67
N ALA A 429 26.55 1.76 3.21
CA ALA A 429 27.72 1.69 4.08
C ALA A 429 27.75 2.83 5.10
N CYS A 430 27.42 4.06 4.67
CA CYS A 430 27.28 5.22 5.55
C CYS A 430 26.17 5.00 6.59
N HIS A 431 25.03 4.46 6.17
CA HIS A 431 23.92 4.14 7.06
C HIS A 431 24.30 3.07 8.10
N ILE A 432 24.93 1.97 7.68
CA ILE A 432 25.40 0.91 8.59
C ILE A 432 26.42 1.47 9.59
N TRP A 433 27.38 2.25 9.11
CA TRP A 433 28.36 2.92 9.96
C TRP A 433 27.69 3.83 11.00
N TRP A 434 26.66 4.57 10.59
CA TRP A 434 25.90 5.44 11.49
C TRP A 434 25.08 4.65 12.51
N VAL A 435 24.37 3.60 12.06
CA VAL A 435 23.59 2.70 12.91
C VAL A 435 24.44 2.06 13.99
N ARG A 436 25.71 1.74 13.70
CA ARG A 436 26.64 1.15 14.70
C ARG A 436 27.19 2.17 15.70
N ARG A 437 27.24 3.46 15.33
CA ARG A 437 27.83 4.53 16.17
C ARG A 437 26.81 5.37 16.91
N ALA A 438 25.56 5.39 16.49
CA ALA A 438 24.50 6.15 17.15
C ALA A 438 24.30 5.66 18.61
N ALA A 439 24.10 6.60 19.53
CA ALA A 439 23.78 6.30 20.92
C ALA A 439 22.25 6.15 21.08
N LEU A 440 21.84 5.21 21.92
CA LEU A 440 20.42 4.92 22.15
C LEU A 440 20.01 5.43 23.55
N PRO A 441 18.81 6.01 23.69
CA PRO A 441 18.35 6.56 24.97
C PRO A 441 17.69 5.52 25.89
N TRP A 442 17.66 4.24 25.51
CA TRP A 442 16.99 3.18 26.28
C TRP A 442 18.00 2.38 27.10
N ASP A 443 17.64 2.13 28.36
CA ASP A 443 18.36 1.21 29.25
C ASP A 443 17.97 -0.24 28.92
N VAL A 444 18.71 -0.87 28.00
CA VAL A 444 18.44 -2.22 27.47
C VAL A 444 19.67 -3.10 27.59
N THR A 445 19.48 -4.42 27.55
CA THR A 445 20.61 -5.36 27.61
C THR A 445 21.44 -5.31 26.32
N VAL A 446 22.70 -5.73 26.40
CA VAL A 446 23.64 -5.83 25.27
C VAL A 446 23.02 -6.58 24.07
N GLU A 447 22.39 -7.72 24.33
CA GLU A 447 21.72 -8.52 23.30
C GLU A 447 20.57 -7.76 22.60
N GLN A 448 19.80 -6.98 23.35
CA GLN A 448 18.68 -6.20 22.83
C GLN A 448 19.16 -5.02 21.98
N GLU A 449 20.26 -4.38 22.37
CA GLU A 449 20.90 -3.33 21.59
C GLU A 449 21.48 -3.87 20.28
N ILE A 450 22.19 -4.99 20.32
CA ILE A 450 22.72 -5.67 19.13
C ILE A 450 21.59 -6.01 18.17
N TRP A 451 20.51 -6.62 18.68
CA TRP A 451 19.33 -6.96 17.89
C TRP A 451 18.71 -5.72 17.22
N TYR A 452 18.58 -4.61 17.94
CA TYR A 452 18.04 -3.37 17.39
C TYR A 452 18.85 -2.83 16.20
N ARG A 453 20.18 -2.82 16.34
CA ARG A 453 21.09 -2.37 15.28
C ARG A 453 21.05 -3.30 14.07
N GLN A 454 21.08 -4.61 14.29
CA GLN A 454 20.96 -5.62 13.23
C GLN A 454 19.64 -5.50 12.45
N VAL A 455 18.51 -5.20 13.10
CA VAL A 455 17.24 -5.00 12.40
C VAL A 455 17.28 -3.77 11.49
N HIS A 456 17.94 -2.68 11.90
CA HIS A 456 18.13 -1.51 11.04
C HIS A 456 19.04 -1.81 9.85
N GLU A 457 20.17 -2.49 10.07
CA GLU A 457 21.06 -2.92 8.99
C GLU A 457 20.35 -3.80 7.96
N LEU A 458 19.56 -4.77 8.44
CA LEU A 458 18.82 -5.69 7.57
C LEU A 458 17.74 -4.97 6.77
N ARG A 459 17.04 -3.98 7.36
CA ARG A 459 16.04 -3.18 6.65
C ARG A 459 16.68 -2.32 5.56
N ALA A 460 17.81 -1.68 5.86
CA ALA A 460 18.56 -0.90 4.88
C ALA A 460 18.99 -1.76 3.68
N LEU A 461 19.59 -2.92 3.94
CA LEU A 461 19.99 -3.87 2.90
C LEU A 461 18.80 -4.30 2.05
N ARG A 462 17.69 -4.72 2.68
CA ARG A 462 16.47 -5.15 1.98
C ARG A 462 15.92 -4.08 1.03
N VAL A 463 15.79 -2.83 1.50
CA VAL A 463 15.23 -1.74 0.68
C VAL A 463 16.14 -1.46 -0.51
N VAL A 464 17.44 -1.42 -0.31
CA VAL A 464 18.41 -1.15 -1.38
C VAL A 464 18.47 -2.27 -2.40
N THR A 465 18.47 -3.53 -1.96
CA THR A 465 18.41 -4.70 -2.86
C THR A 465 17.10 -4.76 -3.61
N ALA A 466 15.97 -4.45 -2.95
CA ALA A 466 14.66 -4.45 -3.59
C ALA A 466 14.55 -3.32 -4.62
N ALA A 467 15.10 -2.13 -4.32
CA ALA A 467 15.14 -1.02 -5.26
C ALA A 467 15.95 -1.37 -6.51
N ALA A 468 17.14 -1.98 -6.36
CA ALA A 468 17.96 -2.38 -7.51
C ALA A 468 17.27 -3.43 -8.40
N VAL A 469 16.55 -4.40 -7.81
CA VAL A 469 15.75 -5.36 -8.58
C VAL A 469 14.55 -4.68 -9.24
N ALA A 470 13.88 -3.75 -8.54
CA ALA A 470 12.76 -3.00 -9.10
C ALA A 470 13.18 -2.08 -10.27
N MET A 471 14.43 -1.61 -10.30
CA MET A 471 14.96 -0.82 -11.42
C MET A 471 14.93 -1.60 -12.73
N LEU A 472 15.16 -2.92 -12.68
CA LEU A 472 15.01 -3.79 -13.86
C LEU A 472 13.55 -3.87 -14.30
N ALA A 473 12.66 -4.13 -13.33
CA ALA A 473 11.24 -4.30 -13.59
C ALA A 473 10.61 -3.03 -14.18
N TRP A 474 10.97 -1.86 -13.66
CA TRP A 474 10.38 -0.59 -14.09
C TRP A 474 11.10 0.05 -15.26
N GLY A 475 12.42 -0.12 -15.36
CA GLY A 475 13.20 0.49 -16.42
C GLY A 475 13.07 -0.23 -17.75
N TYR A 476 12.99 -1.57 -17.72
CA TYR A 476 12.95 -2.40 -18.93
C TYR A 476 11.67 -3.22 -19.04
N GLU A 477 10.65 -2.93 -18.22
CA GLU A 477 9.38 -3.68 -18.17
C GLU A 477 9.61 -5.20 -18.07
N ALA A 478 10.59 -5.59 -17.22
CA ALA A 478 11.12 -6.94 -17.13
C ALA A 478 10.13 -7.94 -16.46
N GLY A 479 8.93 -8.08 -17.02
CA GLY A 479 7.91 -9.05 -16.63
C GLY A 479 7.43 -8.99 -15.17
N PRO A 480 6.35 -9.73 -14.85
CA PRO A 480 5.82 -9.80 -13.49
C PRO A 480 6.76 -10.52 -12.52
N TYR A 481 7.63 -11.41 -13.01
CA TYR A 481 8.51 -12.23 -12.16
C TYR A 481 9.62 -11.43 -11.48
N VAL A 482 10.26 -10.49 -12.19
CA VAL A 482 11.32 -9.65 -11.59
C VAL A 482 10.71 -8.71 -10.54
N SER A 483 9.52 -8.16 -10.83
CA SER A 483 8.74 -7.39 -9.87
C SER A 483 8.43 -8.19 -8.61
N ALA A 484 8.02 -9.45 -8.76
CA ALA A 484 7.75 -10.34 -7.63
C ALA A 484 8.98 -10.60 -6.77
N VAL A 485 10.16 -10.81 -7.37
CA VAL A 485 11.43 -10.97 -6.63
C VAL A 485 11.74 -9.71 -5.81
N GLY A 486 11.61 -8.52 -6.41
CA GLY A 486 11.80 -7.25 -5.70
C GLY A 486 10.87 -7.11 -4.49
N ILE A 487 9.58 -7.46 -4.65
CA ILE A 487 8.59 -7.43 -3.57
C ILE A 487 8.91 -8.45 -2.47
N ILE A 488 9.32 -9.67 -2.82
CA ILE A 488 9.69 -10.71 -1.85
C ILE A 488 10.87 -10.24 -0.98
N VAL A 489 11.90 -9.69 -1.60
CA VAL A 489 13.07 -9.13 -0.91
C VAL A 489 12.66 -7.96 -0.01
N PHE A 490 11.81 -7.07 -0.53
CA PHE A 490 11.29 -5.94 0.24
C PHE A 490 10.47 -6.39 1.46
N CYS A 491 9.66 -7.45 1.35
CA CYS A 491 8.74 -7.91 2.39
C CYS A 491 9.35 -8.91 3.39
N CYS A 492 10.56 -9.43 3.15
CA CYS A 492 11.18 -10.47 3.97
C CYS A 492 11.31 -10.07 5.46
N PRO A 493 10.52 -10.65 6.39
CA PRO A 493 10.47 -10.18 7.77
C PRO A 493 11.76 -10.50 8.54
N ALA A 494 12.24 -9.53 9.34
CA ALA A 494 13.47 -9.67 10.10
C ALA A 494 13.49 -10.85 11.10
N VAL A 495 12.31 -11.29 11.54
CA VAL A 495 12.14 -12.41 12.48
C VAL A 495 12.57 -13.76 11.87
N ILE A 496 12.58 -13.89 10.55
CA ILE A 496 13.07 -15.11 9.87
C ILE A 496 14.60 -15.22 10.00
N ILE A 497 15.30 -14.09 10.00
CA ILE A 497 16.77 -14.02 9.93
C ILE A 497 17.38 -13.81 11.33
N LEU A 498 16.69 -13.06 12.20
CA LEU A 498 17.20 -12.66 13.51
C LEU A 498 16.32 -13.24 14.62
N ALA A 499 16.94 -14.05 15.48
CA ALA A 499 16.31 -14.54 16.70
C ALA A 499 15.97 -13.38 17.63
N ARG A 500 14.81 -13.46 18.27
CA ARG A 500 14.32 -12.39 19.16
C ARG A 500 14.90 -12.57 20.56
N PRO A 501 15.48 -11.53 21.18
CA PRO A 501 15.94 -11.62 22.56
C PRO A 501 14.76 -11.76 23.53
N GLU A 502 14.92 -12.59 24.56
CA GLU A 502 13.90 -12.82 25.58
C GLU A 502 13.69 -11.57 26.44
N THR A 503 12.43 -11.27 26.75
CA THR A 503 12.10 -10.23 27.73
C THR A 503 12.26 -10.80 29.13
N ARG A 504 13.45 -10.68 29.72
CA ARG A 504 13.59 -10.88 31.18
C ARG A 504 12.85 -9.74 31.86
N VAL A 505 11.66 -10.02 32.38
CA VAL A 505 11.00 -9.13 33.33
C VAL A 505 11.82 -9.23 34.62
N PRO A 506 12.39 -8.13 35.15
CA PRO A 506 13.06 -8.21 36.44
C PRO A 506 12.01 -8.66 37.47
N GLN A 507 12.16 -9.89 37.98
CA GLN A 507 11.51 -10.29 39.21
C GLN A 507 12.10 -9.37 40.28
N ARG A 508 11.30 -8.42 40.76
CA ARG A 508 11.66 -7.70 41.99
C ARG A 508 11.63 -8.75 43.10
N VAL A 509 12.79 -9.00 43.69
CA VAL A 509 12.96 -9.63 45.00
C VAL A 509 12.37 -8.71 46.06
#